data_AF-A0A3M1Q624-F1
#
_entry.id   AF-A0A3M1Q624-F1
#
_cell.length_a   1.000
_cell.length_b   1.000
_cell.length_c   1.000
_cell.angle_alpha   90.00
_cell.angle_beta   90.00
_cell.angle_gamma   90.00
#
_symmetry.space_group_name_H-M   'P 1'
#
loop_
_entity.id
_entity.type
_entity.pdbx_description
1 polymer ?
#
loop_
_entity_poly.entity_id
_entity_poly.type
_entity_poly.pdbx_seq_one_letter_code
_entity_poly.pdbx_strand_id
1 'polypeptide(L)'
;QTLVDVTCASCAFLFLVLAELTVGTAMLIDAAGGRAGEMWATICVADAAVLLLPHFVTGTRRGWRPTALRERIESLEIALRVIESFEYPACQIQPMLHVVGGERKTPTDARVFIRFPDAPESFLGLQFQVSINNVKGTNYPYLYAVIVARPEFGLMRHLSTIDRHCQRLLVEPGDESDVDVVVIRQKTTKTSGYHTNATAVRRIARSAWSAVAAILPAG
;
A
#
# COMPACT_ATOMS: atom_id res chain seq x y z
N GLN A 1 -1.73 -13.19 17.25
CA GLN A 1 -2.02 -14.57 16.79
C GLN A 1 -1.15 -14.87 15.57
N THR A 2 0.16 -15.02 15.80
CA THR A 2 1.23 -15.04 14.77
C THR A 2 2.16 -16.25 14.95
N LEU A 3 1.80 -17.18 15.84
CA LEU A 3 2.63 -18.32 16.26
C LEU A 3 2.56 -19.53 15.33
N VAL A 4 1.75 -19.47 14.26
CA VAL A 4 1.58 -20.57 13.31
C VAL A 4 1.63 -20.00 11.89
N ASP A 5 2.68 -19.24 11.59
CA ASP A 5 2.99 -18.85 10.22
C ASP A 5 4.42 -19.29 9.91
N VAL A 6 4.53 -20.41 9.20
CA VAL A 6 5.79 -21.03 8.80
C VAL A 6 6.62 -20.13 7.87
N THR A 7 6.02 -19.09 7.29
CA THR A 7 6.75 -18.08 6.50
C THR A 7 7.48 -17.04 7.35
N CYS A 8 7.28 -17.04 8.67
CA CYS A 8 8.03 -16.23 9.61
C CYS A 8 9.35 -16.94 10.01
N ALA A 9 10.47 -16.20 9.99
CA ALA A 9 11.79 -16.73 10.33
C ALA A 9 11.84 -17.42 11.71
N SER A 10 11.06 -16.93 12.68
CA SER A 10 10.96 -17.52 14.02
C SER A 10 10.22 -18.87 14.05
N CYS A 11 9.21 -19.06 13.20
CA CYS A 11 8.50 -20.34 13.08
C CYS A 11 9.34 -21.38 12.32
N ALA A 12 10.06 -20.94 11.27
CA ALA A 12 11.01 -21.80 10.57
C ALA A 12 12.14 -22.26 11.51
N PHE A 13 12.67 -21.35 12.33
CA PHE A 13 13.67 -21.69 13.34
C PHE A 13 13.16 -22.69 14.37
N LEU A 14 11.95 -22.48 14.91
CA LEU A 14 11.34 -23.42 15.87
C LEU A 14 11.13 -24.82 15.24
N PHE A 15 10.71 -24.88 13.97
CA PHE A 15 10.57 -26.14 13.25
C PHE A 15 11.91 -26.87 13.11
N LEU A 16 12.99 -26.15 12.78
CA LEU A 16 14.34 -26.73 12.71
C LEU A 16 14.80 -27.27 14.07
N VAL A 17 14.58 -26.53 15.16
CA VAL A 17 14.92 -26.98 16.52
C VAL A 17 14.16 -28.25 16.88
N LEU A 18 12.86 -28.32 16.57
CA LEU A 18 12.05 -29.52 16.83
C LEU A 18 12.50 -30.71 15.98
N ALA A 19 12.89 -30.48 14.71
CA ALA A 19 13.43 -31.51 13.85
C ALA A 19 14.78 -32.03 14.35
N GLU A 20 15.70 -31.15 14.73
CA GLU A 20 17.00 -31.52 15.31
C GLU A 20 16.85 -32.29 16.62
N LEU A 21 15.94 -31.83 17.51
CA LEU A 21 15.65 -32.54 18.76
C LEU A 21 15.11 -33.94 18.48
N THR A 22 14.19 -34.07 17.53
CA THR A 22 13.62 -35.36 17.13
C THR A 22 14.71 -36.31 16.61
N VAL A 23 15.56 -35.84 15.69
CA VAL A 23 16.66 -36.65 15.14
C VAL A 23 17.66 -37.02 16.23
N GLY A 24 18.04 -36.09 17.10
CA GLY A 24 18.93 -36.33 18.23
C GLY A 24 18.37 -37.39 19.20
N THR A 25 17.08 -37.31 19.53
CA THR A 25 16.43 -38.32 20.37
C THR A 25 16.37 -39.70 19.70
N ALA A 26 16.08 -39.76 18.39
CA ALA A 26 16.07 -41.01 17.64
C ALA A 26 17.46 -41.68 17.60
N MET A 27 18.52 -40.89 17.40
CA MET A 27 19.91 -41.37 17.42
C MET A 27 20.33 -41.93 18.79
N LEU A 28 19.91 -41.29 19.89
CA LEU A 28 20.18 -41.77 21.24
C LEU A 28 19.42 -43.08 21.54
N ILE A 29 18.18 -43.21 21.07
CA ILE A 29 17.36 -44.42 21.21
C ILE A 29 17.99 -45.59 20.43
N ASP A 30 18.45 -45.33 19.20
CA ASP A 30 19.12 -46.33 18.36
C ASP A 30 20.43 -46.83 19.00
N ALA A 31 21.29 -45.89 19.43
CA ALA A 31 22.57 -46.20 20.05
C ALA A 31 22.46 -46.96 21.38
N ALA A 32 21.39 -46.74 22.15
CA ALA A 32 21.17 -47.40 23.44
C ALA A 32 20.45 -48.75 23.35
N GLY A 33 19.70 -49.02 22.27
CA GLY A 33 18.70 -50.09 22.21
C GLY A 33 19.03 -51.30 21.32
N GLY A 34 20.14 -51.30 20.57
CA GLY A 34 20.46 -52.36 19.61
C GLY A 34 19.34 -52.57 18.57
N ARG A 35 19.00 -53.81 18.21
CA ARG A 35 17.92 -54.11 17.22
C ARG A 35 16.53 -53.58 17.63
N ALA A 36 16.25 -53.48 18.93
CA ALA A 36 14.99 -52.89 19.38
C ALA A 36 15.04 -51.35 19.28
N GLY A 37 16.21 -50.74 19.50
CA GLY A 37 16.45 -49.31 19.36
C GLY A 37 16.15 -48.80 17.95
N GLU A 38 16.60 -49.51 16.92
CA GLU A 38 16.35 -49.14 15.50
C GLU A 38 14.84 -49.04 15.18
N MET A 39 14.05 -49.99 15.69
CA MET A 39 12.59 -50.00 15.51
C MET A 39 11.94 -48.82 16.25
N TRP A 40 12.33 -48.57 17.50
CA TRP A 40 11.78 -47.45 18.28
C TRP A 40 12.18 -46.08 17.72
N ALA A 41 13.41 -45.93 17.23
CA ALA A 41 13.89 -44.73 16.56
C ALA A 41 13.05 -44.43 15.30
N THR A 42 12.74 -45.46 14.51
CA THR A 42 11.88 -45.34 13.32
C THR A 42 10.46 -44.89 13.68
N ILE A 43 9.88 -45.46 14.75
CA ILE A 43 8.55 -45.07 15.24
C ILE A 43 8.56 -43.61 15.71
N CYS A 44 9.57 -43.18 16.47
CA CYS A 44 9.69 -41.79 16.93
C CYS A 44 9.76 -40.80 15.77
N VAL A 45 10.53 -41.10 14.72
CA VAL A 45 10.61 -40.25 13.52
C VAL A 45 9.27 -40.23 12.78
N ALA A 46 8.60 -41.38 12.64
CA ALA A 46 7.31 -41.49 11.98
C ALA A 46 6.23 -40.68 12.72
N ASP A 47 6.14 -40.79 14.05
CA ASP A 47 5.19 -40.05 14.87
C ASP A 47 5.45 -38.54 14.79
N ALA A 48 6.72 -38.13 14.88
CA ALA A 48 7.10 -36.73 14.72
C ALA A 48 6.72 -36.20 13.33
N ALA A 49 6.93 -36.99 12.27
CA ALA A 49 6.52 -36.60 10.92
C ALA A 49 4.99 -36.43 10.82
N VAL A 50 4.21 -37.35 11.39
CA VAL A 50 2.74 -37.28 11.43
C VAL A 50 2.25 -36.06 12.20
N LEU A 51 2.93 -35.67 13.28
CA LEU A 51 2.54 -34.51 14.08
C LEU A 51 2.99 -33.18 13.45
N LEU A 52 4.21 -33.12 12.91
CA LEU A 52 4.83 -31.86 12.46
C LEU A 52 4.47 -31.50 11.01
N LEU A 53 4.37 -32.47 10.09
CA LEU A 53 4.11 -32.18 8.67
C LEU A 53 2.75 -31.53 8.40
N PRO A 54 1.62 -31.98 9.00
CA PRO A 54 0.34 -31.34 8.78
C PRO A 54 0.33 -29.89 9.29
N HIS A 55 1.01 -29.61 10.40
CA HIS A 55 1.12 -28.26 10.95
C HIS A 55 1.99 -27.35 10.07
N PHE A 56 3.04 -27.90 9.46
CA PHE A 56 3.86 -27.19 8.48
C PHE A 56 3.05 -26.78 7.24
N VAL A 57 2.26 -27.71 6.69
CA VAL A 57 1.45 -27.46 5.48
C VAL A 57 0.28 -26.52 5.78
N THR A 58 -0.48 -26.78 6.85
CA THR A 58 -1.69 -26.02 7.21
C THR A 58 -1.39 -24.67 7.87
N GLY A 59 -0.20 -24.49 8.43
CA GLY A 59 0.29 -23.23 9.00
C GLY A 59 0.65 -22.16 7.97
N THR A 60 0.53 -22.45 6.66
CA THR A 60 0.78 -21.47 5.61
C THR A 60 -0.45 -20.59 5.36
N ARG A 61 -0.74 -19.65 6.26
CA ARG A 61 -1.81 -18.66 6.05
C ARG A 61 -1.36 -17.56 5.07
N ARG A 62 -1.48 -17.82 3.77
CA ARG A 62 -1.43 -16.76 2.76
C ARG A 62 -2.75 -15.99 2.77
N GLY A 63 -2.80 -14.90 3.54
CA GLY A 63 -3.87 -13.93 3.39
C GLY A 63 -3.88 -13.40 1.96
N TRP A 64 -4.98 -13.60 1.23
CA TRP A 64 -5.13 -13.05 -0.11
C TRP A 64 -5.13 -11.52 0.01
N ARG A 65 -4.03 -10.90 -0.46
CA ARG A 65 -3.90 -9.45 -0.60
C ARG A 65 -3.86 -9.15 -2.09
N PRO A 66 -4.86 -8.45 -2.65
CA PRO A 66 -4.82 -8.05 -4.06
C PRO A 66 -3.54 -7.27 -4.32
N THR A 67 -2.70 -7.74 -5.24
CA THR A 67 -1.43 -7.09 -5.60
C THR A 67 -1.65 -5.64 -6.03
N ALA A 68 -2.74 -5.39 -6.76
CA ALA A 68 -3.24 -4.07 -7.12
C ALA A 68 -3.42 -3.13 -5.92
N LEU A 69 -4.06 -3.58 -4.83
CA LEU A 69 -4.27 -2.73 -3.66
C LEU A 69 -2.94 -2.39 -2.99
N ARG A 70 -2.02 -3.34 -2.93
CA ARG A 70 -0.68 -3.12 -2.39
C ARG A 70 0.08 -2.06 -3.20
N GLU A 71 0.09 -2.15 -4.52
CA GLU A 71 0.73 -1.16 -5.41
C GLU A 71 0.16 0.26 -5.22
N ARG A 72 -1.17 0.36 -5.00
CA ARG A 72 -1.83 1.64 -4.70
C ARG A 72 -1.39 2.20 -3.34
N ILE A 73 -1.38 1.37 -2.30
CA ILE A 73 -0.94 1.78 -0.96
C ILE A 73 0.52 2.22 -0.98
N GLU A 74 1.42 1.47 -1.61
CA GLU A 74 2.85 1.83 -1.70
C GLU A 74 3.03 3.20 -2.40
N SER A 75 2.25 3.48 -3.45
CA SER A 75 2.28 4.78 -4.14
C SER A 75 1.76 5.92 -3.25
N LEU A 76 0.68 5.69 -2.50
CA LEU A 76 0.11 6.66 -1.57
C LEU A 76 1.04 6.93 -0.38
N GLU A 77 1.71 5.91 0.16
CA GLU A 77 2.70 6.06 1.23
C GLU A 77 3.87 6.96 0.81
N ILE A 78 4.35 6.82 -0.43
CA ILE A 78 5.41 7.70 -0.96
C ILE A 78 4.91 9.14 -1.05
N ALA A 79 3.67 9.37 -1.49
CA ALA A 79 3.08 10.70 -1.55
C ALA A 79 2.93 11.30 -0.14
N LEU A 80 2.40 10.52 0.81
CA LEU A 80 2.22 10.94 2.20
C LEU A 80 3.51 11.35 2.89
N ARG A 81 4.60 10.59 2.72
CA ARG A 81 5.91 10.97 3.27
C ARG A 81 6.43 12.30 2.74
N VAL A 82 6.03 12.68 1.52
CA VAL A 82 6.35 14.02 1.00
C VAL A 82 5.50 15.08 1.66
N ILE A 83 4.20 14.82 1.87
CA ILE A 83 3.31 15.76 2.55
C ILE A 83 3.72 15.99 4.01
N GLU A 84 4.05 14.93 4.74
CA GLU A 84 4.50 14.98 6.14
C GLU A 84 5.78 15.81 6.33
N SER A 85 6.55 16.06 5.26
CA SER A 85 7.75 16.92 5.33
C SER A 85 7.44 18.41 5.32
N PHE A 86 6.18 18.81 5.13
CA PHE A 86 5.76 20.20 5.15
C PHE A 86 5.02 20.56 6.45
N GLU A 87 5.39 21.68 7.05
CA GLU A 87 4.72 22.20 8.26
C GLU A 87 3.53 23.11 7.93
N TYR A 88 3.56 23.77 6.76
CA TYR A 88 2.55 24.72 6.32
C TYR A 88 2.07 24.42 4.88
N PRO A 89 0.77 24.57 4.58
CA PRO A 89 -0.34 24.85 5.51
C PRO A 89 -0.65 23.66 6.43
N ALA A 90 -1.22 23.93 7.61
CA ALA A 90 -1.65 22.88 8.51
C ALA A 90 -2.68 21.99 7.81
N CYS A 91 -2.54 20.67 7.96
CA CYS A 91 -3.39 19.72 7.25
C CYS A 91 -3.83 18.54 8.10
N GLN A 92 -4.96 17.96 7.73
CA GLN A 92 -5.49 16.71 8.27
C GLN A 92 -5.53 15.67 7.17
N ILE A 93 -4.74 14.61 7.32
CA ILE A 93 -4.65 13.50 6.38
C ILE A 93 -5.73 12.47 6.71
N GLN A 94 -6.57 12.14 5.72
CA GLN A 94 -7.66 11.17 5.81
C GLN A 94 -7.48 10.05 4.79
N PRO A 95 -6.84 8.93 5.16
CA PRO A 95 -6.80 7.73 4.34
C PRO A 95 -8.21 7.15 4.19
N MET A 96 -8.58 6.75 2.98
CA MET A 96 -9.87 6.16 2.65
C MET A 96 -9.66 4.86 1.89
N LEU A 97 -10.37 3.82 2.30
CA LEU A 97 -10.43 2.55 1.60
C LEU A 97 -11.83 2.37 1.01
N HIS A 98 -11.90 2.07 -0.28
CA HIS A 98 -13.12 1.59 -0.89
C HIS A 98 -13.25 0.11 -0.57
N VAL A 99 -14.38 -0.28 0.00
CA VAL A 99 -14.64 -1.63 0.47
C VAL A 99 -15.86 -2.16 -0.26
N VAL A 100 -15.72 -3.35 -0.85
CA VAL A 100 -16.78 -4.05 -1.56
C VAL A 100 -17.08 -5.37 -0.85
N GLY A 101 -18.34 -5.79 -0.89
CA GLY A 101 -18.84 -7.01 -0.27
C GLY A 101 -19.81 -6.74 0.89
N GLY A 102 -20.76 -7.66 1.08
CA GLY A 102 -21.74 -7.62 2.16
C GLY A 102 -21.13 -7.97 3.52
N GLU A 103 -21.32 -9.21 3.97
CA GLU A 103 -20.79 -9.67 5.26
C GLU A 103 -19.26 -9.71 5.31
N ARG A 104 -18.60 -10.02 4.17
CA ARG A 104 -17.14 -9.96 4.03
C ARG A 104 -16.71 -8.71 3.27
N LYS A 105 -16.34 -7.70 4.04
CA LYS A 105 -15.79 -6.44 3.56
C LYS A 105 -14.36 -6.61 3.05
N THR A 106 -14.16 -6.46 1.75
CA THR A 106 -12.84 -6.54 1.11
C THR A 106 -12.45 -5.17 0.54
N PRO A 107 -11.30 -4.60 0.93
CA PRO A 107 -10.83 -3.36 0.33
C PRO A 107 -10.42 -3.61 -1.13
N THR A 108 -10.97 -2.82 -2.03
CA THR A 108 -10.70 -2.88 -3.48
C THR A 108 -9.98 -1.66 -4.00
N ASP A 109 -10.01 -0.54 -3.27
CA ASP A 109 -9.31 0.68 -3.63
C ASP A 109 -8.85 1.49 -2.42
N ALA A 110 -7.88 2.37 -2.65
CA ALA A 110 -7.32 3.26 -1.65
C ALA A 110 -7.11 4.65 -2.24
N ARG A 111 -7.43 5.68 -1.45
CA ARG A 111 -7.17 7.07 -1.76
C ARG A 111 -6.85 7.82 -0.48
N VAL A 112 -6.15 8.95 -0.60
CA VAL A 112 -5.88 9.84 0.53
C VAL A 112 -6.54 11.17 0.24
N PHE A 113 -7.24 11.73 1.22
CA PHE A 113 -7.78 13.08 1.15
C PHE A 113 -7.18 13.93 2.26
N ILE A 114 -6.72 15.11 1.90
CA ILE A 114 -6.03 16.03 2.77
C ILE A 114 -6.91 17.26 2.91
N ARG A 115 -7.35 17.52 4.13
CA ARG A 115 -8.12 18.71 4.49
C ARG A 115 -7.18 19.75 5.08
N PHE A 116 -7.57 21.02 4.94
CA PHE A 116 -6.81 22.14 5.47
C PHE A 116 -7.75 22.89 6.42
N PRO A 117 -7.62 22.67 7.74
CA PRO A 117 -8.56 23.22 8.73
C PRO A 117 -8.69 24.74 8.67
N ASP A 118 -7.61 25.43 8.32
CA ASP A 118 -7.55 26.90 8.22
C ASP A 118 -7.97 27.44 6.85
N ALA A 119 -8.32 26.55 5.90
CA ALA A 119 -8.79 26.96 4.59
C ALA A 119 -10.27 27.39 4.63
N PRO A 120 -10.72 28.23 3.68
CA PRO A 120 -12.14 28.55 3.52
C PRO A 120 -12.99 27.29 3.37
N GLU A 121 -14.23 27.29 3.89
CA GLU A 121 -15.14 26.13 3.80
C GLU A 121 -15.46 25.71 2.36
N SER A 122 -15.38 26.67 1.42
CA SER A 122 -15.51 26.40 -0.01
C SER A 122 -14.32 25.61 -0.59
N PHE A 123 -13.18 25.53 0.10
CA PHE A 123 -12.05 24.69 -0.29
C PHE A 123 -12.15 23.31 0.38
N LEU A 124 -12.47 22.27 -0.39
CA LEU A 124 -12.72 20.94 0.17
C LEU A 124 -11.43 20.19 0.51
N GLY A 125 -10.39 20.33 -0.32
CA GLY A 125 -9.06 19.79 -0.02
C GLY A 125 -8.29 19.28 -1.24
N LEU A 126 -7.26 18.49 -0.93
CA LEU A 126 -6.36 17.85 -1.89
C LEU A 126 -6.49 16.33 -1.80
N GLN A 127 -6.71 15.67 -2.91
CA GLN A 127 -6.85 14.22 -2.97
C GLN A 127 -5.72 13.58 -3.77
N PHE A 128 -5.18 12.46 -3.28
CA PHE A 128 -4.33 11.57 -4.05
C PHE A 128 -5.08 10.29 -4.38
N GLN A 129 -5.07 9.92 -5.66
CA GLN A 129 -5.69 8.71 -6.17
C GLN A 129 -4.71 7.94 -7.06
N VAL A 130 -4.86 6.62 -7.12
CA VAL A 130 -3.99 5.75 -7.92
C VAL A 130 -4.84 4.90 -8.85
N SER A 131 -4.71 5.13 -10.15
CA SER A 131 -5.26 4.24 -11.17
C SER A 131 -4.23 3.15 -11.51
N ILE A 132 -4.69 1.97 -11.93
CA ILE A 132 -3.81 0.91 -12.42
C ILE A 132 -4.06 0.73 -13.91
N ASN A 133 -3.04 1.00 -14.71
CA ASN A 133 -3.08 0.75 -16.14
C ASN A 133 -2.48 -0.64 -16.42
N ASN A 134 -3.22 -1.50 -17.09
CA ASN A 134 -2.67 -2.76 -17.60
C ASN A 134 -2.15 -2.55 -19.02
N VAL A 135 -0.86 -2.76 -19.24
CA VAL A 135 -0.23 -2.67 -20.56
C VAL A 135 0.48 -3.99 -20.86
N LYS A 136 -0.04 -4.72 -21.84
CA LYS A 136 0.47 -6.04 -22.26
C LYS A 136 0.58 -7.05 -21.10
N GLY A 137 -0.37 -7.04 -20.16
CA GLY A 137 -0.39 -7.95 -19.01
C GLY A 137 0.40 -7.46 -17.79
N THR A 138 1.19 -6.39 -17.92
CA THR A 138 1.89 -5.76 -16.79
C THR A 138 1.05 -4.61 -16.23
N ASN A 139 0.81 -4.64 -14.92
CA ASN A 139 0.16 -3.55 -14.21
C ASN A 139 1.16 -2.42 -13.94
N TYR A 140 0.72 -1.20 -14.17
CA TYR A 140 1.48 -0.03 -13.86
C TYR A 140 0.63 0.96 -13.05
N PRO A 141 0.99 1.22 -11.78
CA PRO A 141 0.30 2.22 -10.98
C PRO A 141 0.58 3.63 -11.50
N TYR A 142 -0.47 4.44 -11.49
CA TYR A 142 -0.49 5.82 -11.94
C TYR A 142 -1.16 6.69 -10.88
N LEU A 143 -0.32 7.37 -10.08
CA LEU A 143 -0.77 8.35 -9.10
C LEU A 143 -1.05 9.70 -9.77
N TYR A 144 -2.16 10.33 -9.37
CA TYR A 144 -2.52 11.70 -9.72
C TYR A 144 -3.10 12.41 -8.48
N ALA A 145 -3.07 13.73 -8.52
CA ALA A 145 -3.63 14.57 -7.48
C ALA A 145 -4.85 15.34 -8.00
N VAL A 146 -5.82 15.60 -7.13
CA VAL A 146 -7.03 16.36 -7.46
C VAL A 146 -7.23 17.42 -6.40
N ILE A 147 -7.20 18.69 -6.79
CA ILE A 147 -7.63 19.80 -5.94
C ILE A 147 -9.13 19.92 -6.12
N VAL A 148 -9.87 19.93 -5.00
CA VAL A 148 -11.34 19.96 -5.01
C VAL A 148 -11.81 21.17 -4.22
N ALA A 149 -12.68 21.97 -4.82
CA ALA A 149 -13.33 23.09 -4.17
C ALA A 149 -14.78 23.24 -4.66
N ARG A 150 -15.61 23.93 -3.88
CA ARG A 150 -16.91 24.39 -4.35
C ARG A 150 -16.73 25.57 -5.31
N PRO A 151 -17.68 25.83 -6.22
CA PRO A 151 -17.57 26.92 -7.19
C PRO A 151 -17.34 28.31 -6.58
N GLU A 152 -17.82 28.55 -5.35
CA GLU A 152 -17.67 29.83 -4.65
C GLU A 152 -16.21 30.14 -4.26
N PHE A 153 -15.34 29.12 -4.18
CA PHE A 153 -13.90 29.33 -4.00
C PHE A 153 -13.26 29.96 -5.24
N GLY A 154 -13.82 29.71 -6.42
CA GLY A 154 -13.28 30.21 -7.69
C GLY A 154 -11.96 29.53 -8.08
N LEU A 155 -11.87 28.20 -7.91
CA LEU A 155 -10.65 27.41 -8.15
C LEU A 155 -10.05 27.67 -9.55
N MET A 156 -10.91 27.84 -10.56
CA MET A 156 -10.49 28.11 -11.93
C MET A 156 -9.72 29.42 -12.10
N ARG A 157 -9.93 30.41 -11.22
CA ARG A 157 -9.16 31.67 -11.22
C ARG A 157 -7.70 31.47 -10.82
N HIS A 158 -7.41 30.37 -10.12
CA HIS A 158 -6.09 30.04 -9.65
C HIS A 158 -5.28 29.14 -10.60
N LEU A 159 -5.82 28.76 -11.77
CA LEU A 159 -5.16 27.84 -12.71
C LEU A 159 -3.74 28.26 -13.09
N SER A 160 -3.53 29.56 -13.34
CA SER A 160 -2.21 30.10 -13.69
C SER A 160 -1.19 29.96 -12.54
N THR A 161 -1.66 30.05 -11.30
CA THR A 161 -0.83 29.83 -10.10
C THR A 161 -0.53 28.35 -9.94
N ILE A 162 -1.54 27.49 -10.08
CA ILE A 162 -1.39 26.03 -9.99
C ILE A 162 -0.40 25.53 -11.06
N ASP A 163 -0.54 25.96 -12.32
CA ASP A 163 0.35 25.58 -13.43
C ASP A 163 1.81 26.00 -13.17
N ARG A 164 2.02 27.19 -12.60
CA ARG A 164 3.36 27.68 -12.22
C ARG A 164 4.06 26.77 -11.19
N HIS A 165 3.32 26.16 -10.27
CA HIS A 165 3.86 25.24 -9.26
C HIS A 165 3.93 23.78 -9.77
N CYS A 166 3.21 23.48 -10.85
CA CYS A 166 3.14 22.16 -11.46
C CYS A 166 3.98 22.03 -12.74
N GLN A 167 5.08 22.79 -12.85
CA GLN A 167 5.95 22.74 -14.02
C GLN A 167 6.36 21.30 -14.33
N ARG A 168 6.14 20.87 -15.59
CA ARG A 168 6.36 19.50 -16.12
C ARG A 168 5.28 18.48 -15.77
N LEU A 169 4.21 18.89 -15.10
CA LEU A 169 2.98 18.12 -14.97
C LEU A 169 1.92 18.69 -15.91
N LEU A 170 0.86 17.93 -16.13
CA LEU A 170 -0.35 18.35 -16.81
C LEU A 170 -1.35 18.78 -15.74
N VAL A 171 -1.90 19.97 -15.90
CA VAL A 171 -2.96 20.53 -15.05
C VAL A 171 -4.22 20.57 -15.90
N GLU A 172 -5.21 19.79 -15.53
CA GLU A 172 -6.48 19.69 -16.26
C GLU A 172 -7.61 20.24 -15.38
N PRO A 173 -8.19 21.39 -15.75
CA PRO A 173 -9.43 21.83 -15.12
C PRO A 173 -10.56 20.87 -15.51
N GLY A 174 -11.47 20.63 -14.58
CA GLY A 174 -12.72 19.93 -14.82
C GLY A 174 -13.79 20.45 -13.87
N ASP A 175 -15.03 20.21 -14.25
CA ASP A 175 -16.21 20.58 -13.45
C ASP A 175 -17.02 19.30 -13.24
N GLU A 176 -17.28 18.95 -11.97
CA GLU A 176 -17.99 17.73 -11.59
C GLU A 176 -19.24 18.09 -10.78
N SER A 177 -20.38 18.24 -11.46
CA SER A 177 -21.74 18.58 -10.96
C SER A 177 -21.87 19.73 -9.96
N ASP A 178 -21.23 19.63 -8.78
CA ASP A 178 -21.33 20.54 -7.64
C ASP A 178 -19.96 21.03 -7.14
N VAL A 179 -18.86 20.63 -7.79
CA VAL A 179 -17.49 21.00 -7.41
C VAL A 179 -16.63 21.34 -8.62
N ASP A 180 -15.72 22.29 -8.41
CA ASP A 180 -14.61 22.58 -9.31
C ASP A 180 -13.47 21.63 -8.96
N VAL A 181 -12.90 21.00 -9.99
CA VAL A 181 -11.74 20.11 -9.82
C VAL A 181 -10.57 20.53 -10.70
N VAL A 182 -9.37 20.40 -10.14
CA VAL A 182 -8.13 20.55 -10.91
C VAL A 182 -7.30 19.29 -10.74
N VAL A 183 -7.15 18.54 -11.82
CA VAL A 183 -6.37 17.30 -11.85
C VAL A 183 -4.93 17.61 -12.20
N ILE A 184 -4.01 17.22 -11.32
CA ILE A 184 -2.56 17.36 -11.51
C ILE A 184 -1.97 15.97 -11.74
N ARG A 185 -1.44 15.75 -12.94
CA ARG A 185 -0.95 14.43 -13.34
C ARG A 185 0.28 14.51 -14.23
N GLN A 186 1.04 13.43 -14.35
CA GLN A 186 2.21 13.43 -15.22
C GLN A 186 1.81 13.54 -16.69
N LYS A 187 2.55 14.35 -17.48
CA LYS A 187 2.42 14.38 -18.95
C LYS A 187 2.80 13.01 -19.53
N THR A 188 1.89 12.43 -20.29
CA THR A 188 2.06 11.11 -20.90
C THR A 188 2.22 11.21 -22.42
N THR A 189 3.09 10.38 -23.00
CA THR A 189 3.19 10.15 -24.44
C THR A 189 2.62 8.78 -24.78
N LYS A 190 1.82 8.64 -25.84
CA LYS A 190 1.05 7.41 -26.21
C LYS A 190 1.87 6.13 -26.45
N THR A 191 3.19 6.16 -26.31
CA THR A 191 4.12 5.15 -26.87
C THR A 191 4.76 4.19 -25.86
N SER A 192 4.67 4.43 -24.55
CA SER A 192 5.23 3.54 -23.52
C SER A 192 4.22 3.21 -22.43
N GLY A 193 4.26 1.97 -21.92
CA GLY A 193 3.45 1.56 -20.78
C GLY A 193 3.69 2.50 -19.59
N TYR A 194 2.59 3.04 -19.04
CA TYR A 194 2.64 4.20 -18.15
C TYR A 194 2.96 3.82 -16.72
N HIS A 195 4.16 4.09 -16.25
CA HIS A 195 4.54 3.89 -14.86
C HIS A 195 4.84 5.22 -14.16
N THR A 196 4.12 5.55 -13.09
CA THR A 196 4.52 6.62 -12.17
C THR A 196 5.50 6.05 -11.16
N ASN A 197 6.79 6.10 -11.47
CA ASN A 197 7.82 5.67 -10.52
C ASN A 197 7.84 6.55 -9.25
N ALA A 198 8.55 6.11 -8.20
CA ALA A 198 8.63 6.82 -6.93
C ALA A 198 9.06 8.30 -7.08
N THR A 199 9.97 8.61 -8.01
CA THR A 199 10.39 10.00 -8.29
C THR A 199 9.25 10.84 -8.86
N ALA A 200 8.45 10.27 -9.77
CA ALA A 200 7.28 10.93 -10.32
C ALA A 200 6.19 11.12 -9.27
N VAL A 201 5.93 10.11 -8.41
CA VAL A 201 5.01 10.24 -7.27
C VAL A 201 5.41 11.40 -6.38
N ARG A 202 6.69 11.46 -5.96
CA ARG A 202 7.20 12.55 -5.12
C ARG A 202 7.04 13.92 -5.78
N ARG A 203 7.28 14.00 -7.09
CA ARG A 203 7.11 15.25 -7.85
C ARG A 203 5.65 15.68 -7.88
N ILE A 204 4.72 14.77 -8.15
CA ILE A 204 3.28 15.09 -8.14
C ILE A 204 2.84 15.56 -6.76
N ALA A 205 3.22 14.82 -5.70
CA ALA A 205 2.86 15.18 -4.33
C ALA A 205 3.40 16.56 -3.93
N ARG A 206 4.68 16.83 -4.22
CA ARG A 206 5.31 18.13 -3.93
C ARG A 206 4.65 19.27 -4.71
N SER A 207 4.47 19.11 -6.03
CA SER A 207 3.87 20.15 -6.86
C SER A 207 2.42 20.44 -6.47
N ALA A 208 1.64 19.40 -6.18
CA ALA A 208 0.26 19.56 -5.73
C ALA A 208 0.18 20.28 -4.38
N TRP A 209 1.04 19.91 -3.42
CA TRP A 209 1.13 20.62 -2.14
C TRP A 209 1.51 22.09 -2.32
N SER A 210 2.57 22.38 -3.09
CA SER A 210 3.00 23.75 -3.35
C SER A 210 1.93 24.58 -4.06
N ALA A 211 1.18 23.98 -4.97
CA ALA A 211 0.06 24.64 -5.63
C ALA A 211 -1.04 24.98 -4.63
N VAL A 212 -1.41 24.05 -3.74
CA VAL A 212 -2.42 24.30 -2.69
C VAL A 212 -1.95 25.38 -1.71
N ALA A 213 -0.71 25.30 -1.24
CA ALA A 213 -0.12 26.28 -0.34
C ALA A 213 -0.11 27.71 -0.94
N ALA A 214 -0.03 27.84 -2.26
CA ALA A 214 -0.01 29.12 -2.95
C ALA A 214 -1.42 29.72 -3.21
N ILE A 215 -2.46 28.90 -3.20
CA ILE A 215 -3.85 29.35 -3.46
C ILE A 215 -4.65 29.51 -2.16
N LEU A 216 -4.21 28.89 -1.07
CA LEU A 216 -4.78 29.11 0.24
C LEU A 216 -4.29 30.47 0.80
N PRO A 217 -5.17 31.22 1.47
CA PRO A 217 -4.75 32.43 2.17
C PRO A 217 -3.69 32.08 3.21
N ALA A 218 -2.71 32.97 3.40
CA ALA A 218 -1.84 32.91 4.56
C ALA A 218 -2.71 33.09 5.81
N GLY A 219 -2.76 32.08 6.68
CA GLY A 219 -3.42 32.18 7.99
C GLY A 219 -2.82 33.27 8.86
#